data_AF-A0A661IJV5-F1
#
_entry.id   AF-A0A661IJV5-F1
#
_cell.length_a   1.000
_cell.length_b   1.000
_cell.length_c   1.000
_cell.angle_alpha   90.00
_cell.angle_beta   90.00
_cell.angle_gamma   90.00
#
_symmetry.space_group_name_H-M   'P 1'
#
loop_
_entity.id
_entity.type
_entity.pdbx_description
1 polymer ?
#
loop_
_entity_poly.entity_id
_entity_poly.type
_entity_poly.pdbx_seq_one_letter_code
_entity_poly.pdbx_strand_id
1 'polypeptide(L)'
;MDKQTILINGKQSNIMFNASHSQEWSIEQSNQDTLNVLDELLKFKDSSVKYQKGITVLNALTTIQLVSNLSITRPSNHIGIIRFSTPPNTIITYRVKEEGLPRYGVIKSSKNIKLLEDLRDRILEHISKTDEAKSSIY
;
A
#
# COMPACT_ATOMS: atom_id res chain seq x y z
N MET A 1 -1.64 -24.32 18.46
CA MET A 1 -2.42 -24.65 17.25
C MET A 1 -3.50 -25.60 17.69
N ASP A 2 -4.73 -25.11 17.83
CA ASP A 2 -5.84 -25.93 18.28
C ASP A 2 -6.32 -26.81 17.13
N LYS A 3 -6.21 -28.12 17.34
CA LYS A 3 -6.71 -29.13 16.41
C LYS A 3 -8.13 -29.47 16.80
N GLN A 4 -9.10 -29.11 15.97
CA GLN A 4 -10.47 -29.57 16.12
C GLN A 4 -10.72 -30.71 15.12
N THR A 5 -10.98 -31.89 15.67
CA THR A 5 -11.42 -33.04 14.86
C THR A 5 -12.94 -32.97 14.74
N ILE A 6 -13.44 -32.88 13.51
CA ILE A 6 -14.88 -32.89 13.22
C ILE A 6 -15.22 -34.03 12.25
N LEU A 7 -16.47 -34.47 12.27
CA LEU A 7 -16.96 -35.50 11.36
C LEU A 7 -17.43 -34.85 10.06
N ILE A 8 -16.80 -35.18 8.93
CA ILE A 8 -17.22 -34.73 7.59
C ILE A 8 -17.62 -35.98 6.81
N ASN A 9 -18.89 -36.07 6.41
CA ASN A 9 -19.44 -37.23 5.68
C ASN A 9 -19.14 -38.59 6.34
N GLY A 10 -19.33 -38.69 7.66
CA GLY A 10 -19.10 -39.94 8.40
C GLY A 10 -17.63 -40.30 8.63
N LYS A 11 -16.68 -39.49 8.14
CA LYS A 11 -15.25 -39.71 8.35
C LYS A 11 -14.69 -38.66 9.31
N GLN A 12 -13.96 -39.12 10.33
CA GLN A 12 -13.19 -38.23 11.20
C GLN A 12 -12.16 -37.47 10.38
N SER A 13 -12.28 -36.14 10.38
CA SER A 13 -11.44 -35.24 9.62
C SER A 13 -10.84 -34.20 10.55
N ASN A 14 -9.58 -33.86 10.33
CA ASN A 14 -8.91 -32.79 11.07
C ASN A 14 -9.00 -31.51 10.26
N ILE A 15 -9.68 -30.49 10.80
CA ILE A 15 -9.62 -29.14 10.22
C ILE A 15 -8.46 -28.41 10.88
N MET A 16 -7.57 -27.91 10.05
CA MET A 16 -6.51 -26.99 10.46
C MET A 16 -6.87 -25.62 9.91
N PHE A 17 -7.23 -24.69 10.80
CA PHE A 17 -7.29 -23.29 10.44
C PHE A 17 -5.84 -22.78 10.39
N ASN A 18 -5.37 -22.39 9.20
CA ASN A 18 -4.17 -21.58 9.13
C ASN A 18 -4.48 -20.27 9.86
N ALA A 19 -3.93 -20.08 11.04
CA ALA A 19 -3.89 -18.79 11.70
C ALA A 19 -2.89 -17.92 10.94
N SER A 20 -3.23 -17.48 9.72
CA SER A 20 -2.48 -16.42 9.08
C SER A 20 -2.62 -15.19 9.96
N HIS A 21 -1.57 -14.83 10.67
CA HIS A 21 -1.42 -13.50 11.21
C HIS A 21 -1.12 -12.62 10.00
N SER A 22 -2.14 -12.35 9.18
CA SER A 22 -2.03 -11.32 8.16
C SER A 22 -1.65 -10.05 8.90
N GLN A 23 -0.51 -9.48 8.54
CA GLN A 23 -0.09 -8.20 9.10
C GLN A 23 -1.23 -7.21 8.81
N GLU A 24 -1.92 -6.77 9.86
CA GLU A 24 -2.91 -5.70 9.73
C GLU A 24 -2.14 -4.45 9.35
N TRP A 25 -2.42 -3.96 8.14
CA TRP A 25 -1.86 -2.71 7.67
C TRP A 25 -2.52 -1.59 8.43
N SER A 26 -1.72 -0.68 8.98
CA SER A 26 -2.24 0.46 9.72
C SER A 26 -1.33 1.67 9.53
N ILE A 27 -1.84 2.87 9.81
CA ILE A 27 -1.05 4.10 9.66
C ILE A 27 0.11 4.14 10.67
N GLU A 28 -0.04 3.47 11.80
CA GLU A 28 0.96 3.38 12.87
C GLU A 28 2.24 2.66 12.40
N GLN A 29 2.12 1.78 11.40
CA GLN A 29 3.24 1.07 10.78
C GLN A 29 3.94 1.90 9.68
N SER A 30 3.44 3.10 9.38
CA SER A 30 4.06 3.99 8.41
C SER A 30 5.41 4.52 8.90
N ASN A 31 6.29 4.77 7.94
CA ASN A 31 7.65 5.27 8.16
C ASN A 31 8.05 6.18 6.99
N GLN A 32 9.28 6.69 7.01
CA GLN A 32 9.80 7.54 5.94
C GLN A 32 9.72 6.90 4.55
N ASP A 33 9.95 5.59 4.44
CA ASP A 33 9.82 4.87 3.16
C ASP A 33 8.38 4.91 2.66
N THR A 34 7.39 4.80 3.55
CA THR A 34 5.96 4.90 3.20
C THR A 34 5.64 6.27 2.61
N LEU A 35 6.20 7.32 3.21
CA LEU A 35 6.07 8.70 2.71
C LEU A 35 6.74 8.85 1.33
N ASN A 36 7.94 8.32 1.16
CA ASN A 36 8.67 8.37 -0.12
C ASN A 36 7.91 7.65 -1.24
N VAL A 37 7.30 6.49 -0.96
CA VAL A 37 6.43 5.78 -1.93
C VAL A 37 5.23 6.64 -2.32
N LEU A 38 4.58 7.27 -1.34
CA LEU A 38 3.41 8.10 -1.56
C LEU A 38 3.74 9.34 -2.40
N ASP A 39 4.87 9.99 -2.11
CA ASP A 39 5.36 11.14 -2.88
C ASP A 39 5.68 10.76 -4.33
N GLU A 40 6.33 9.62 -4.55
CA GLU A 40 6.63 9.15 -5.91
C GLU A 40 5.35 8.79 -6.69
N LEU A 41 4.33 8.24 -6.02
CA LEU A 41 3.01 7.98 -6.62
C LEU A 41 2.28 9.29 -7.01
N LEU A 42 2.53 10.39 -6.31
CA LEU A 42 1.92 11.70 -6.54
C LEU A 42 2.74 12.67 -7.42
N LYS A 43 3.96 12.29 -7.80
CA LYS A 43 4.94 13.14 -8.51
C LYS A 43 4.42 13.87 -9.76
N PHE A 44 3.42 13.32 -10.44
CA PHE A 44 2.82 13.90 -11.66
C PHE A 44 1.35 14.30 -11.48
N LYS A 45 0.91 14.58 -10.25
CA LYS A 45 -0.48 14.98 -9.94
C LYS A 45 -0.99 16.15 -10.79
N ASP A 46 -0.11 17.10 -11.11
CA ASP A 46 -0.44 18.33 -11.86
C ASP A 46 -0.36 18.16 -13.39
N SER A 47 -0.01 16.96 -13.87
CA SER A 47 0.00 16.66 -15.31
C SER A 47 -1.39 16.90 -15.90
N SER A 48 -1.48 17.38 -17.14
CA SER A 48 -2.75 17.58 -17.85
C SER A 48 -3.17 16.36 -18.68
N VAL A 49 -2.35 15.30 -18.75
CA VAL A 49 -2.60 14.12 -19.58
C VAL A 49 -3.91 13.44 -19.17
N LYS A 50 -4.83 13.29 -20.12
CA LYS A 50 -6.10 12.58 -19.96
C LYS A 50 -6.33 11.74 -21.21
N TYR A 51 -6.66 10.46 -21.02
CA TYR A 51 -7.08 9.60 -22.11
C TYR A 51 -8.58 9.75 -22.36
N GLN A 52 -8.96 9.88 -23.63
CA GLN A 52 -10.37 10.10 -24.03
C GLN A 52 -11.28 8.91 -23.69
N LYS A 53 -10.70 7.71 -23.55
CA LYS A 53 -11.36 6.49 -23.08
C LYS A 53 -10.41 5.72 -22.16
N GLY A 54 -10.90 5.27 -21.00
CA GLY A 54 -10.15 4.41 -20.07
C GLY A 54 -9.76 5.09 -18.75
N ILE A 55 -8.95 4.38 -17.96
CA ILE A 55 -8.46 4.84 -16.66
C ILE A 55 -7.14 5.58 -16.88
N THR A 56 -7.08 6.83 -16.43
CA THR A 56 -5.82 7.59 -16.42
C THR A 56 -5.13 7.42 -15.08
N VAL A 57 -3.82 7.19 -15.09
CA VAL A 57 -3.00 6.94 -13.90
C VAL A 57 -1.88 7.98 -13.85
N LEU A 58 -1.57 8.53 -12.67
CA LEU A 58 -0.61 9.64 -12.50
C LEU A 58 0.84 9.21 -12.72
N ASN A 59 1.28 8.16 -12.03
CA ASN A 59 2.62 7.60 -12.14
C ASN A 59 2.56 6.12 -11.81
N ALA A 60 2.71 5.25 -12.82
CA ALA A 60 2.64 3.81 -12.64
C ALA A 60 4.03 3.27 -12.29
N LEU A 61 4.25 2.96 -11.02
CA LEU A 61 5.52 2.49 -10.47
C LEU A 61 5.60 0.98 -10.49
N THR A 62 6.66 0.42 -11.05
CA THR A 62 6.98 -1.01 -10.92
C THR A 62 7.61 -1.30 -9.56
N THR A 63 7.51 -2.55 -9.09
CA THR A 63 8.26 -2.98 -7.90
C THR A 63 9.76 -2.69 -8.03
N ILE A 64 10.35 -2.89 -9.22
CA ILE A 64 11.77 -2.61 -9.45
C ILE A 64 12.08 -1.15 -9.21
N GLN A 65 11.29 -0.21 -9.77
CA GLN A 65 11.52 1.22 -9.58
C GLN A 65 11.43 1.62 -8.11
N LEU A 66 10.50 1.05 -7.35
CA LEU A 66 10.40 1.32 -5.91
C LEU A 66 11.61 0.80 -5.14
N VAL A 67 12.12 -0.38 -5.50
CA VAL A 67 13.32 -0.96 -4.86
C VAL A 67 14.58 -0.20 -5.29
N SER A 68 14.74 0.12 -6.57
CA SER A 68 15.97 0.71 -7.11
C SER A 68 16.10 2.20 -6.82
N ASN A 69 15.00 2.95 -6.97
CA ASN A 69 15.05 4.42 -6.89
C ASN A 69 14.91 4.92 -5.46
N LEU A 70 14.18 4.18 -4.61
CA LEU A 70 13.92 4.55 -3.22
C LEU A 70 14.64 3.64 -2.21
N SER A 71 15.40 2.63 -2.68
CA SER A 71 16.10 1.64 -1.83
C SER A 71 15.19 0.87 -0.87
N ILE A 72 13.91 0.70 -1.23
CA ILE A 72 12.90 0.08 -0.36
C ILE A 72 12.92 -1.44 -0.53
N THR A 73 13.14 -2.18 0.56
CA THR A 73 13.25 -3.65 0.51
C THR A 73 11.91 -4.37 0.32
N ARG A 74 10.78 -3.81 0.78
CA ARG A 74 9.44 -4.42 0.67
C ARG A 74 8.36 -3.41 0.25
N PRO A 75 8.36 -2.95 -1.02
CA PRO A 75 7.41 -1.93 -1.47
C PRO A 75 5.94 -2.31 -1.30
N SER A 76 5.61 -3.60 -1.41
CA SER A 76 4.24 -4.11 -1.22
C SER A 76 3.65 -3.76 0.14
N ASN A 77 4.49 -3.67 1.18
CA ASN A 77 4.05 -3.37 2.54
C ASN A 77 3.56 -1.93 2.63
N HIS A 78 4.36 -0.99 2.11
CA HIS A 78 4.01 0.42 2.05
C HIS A 78 2.77 0.68 1.18
N ILE A 79 2.66 0.00 0.04
CA ILE A 79 1.44 0.03 -0.78
C ILE A 79 0.24 -0.51 0.01
N GLY A 80 0.42 -1.55 0.81
CA GLY A 80 -0.60 -2.10 1.71
C GLY A 80 -1.12 -1.08 2.72
N ILE A 81 -0.20 -0.36 3.39
CA ILE A 81 -0.52 0.72 4.34
C ILE A 81 -1.34 1.83 3.66
N ILE A 82 -0.89 2.28 2.49
CA ILE A 82 -1.58 3.36 1.75
C ILE A 82 -2.98 2.90 1.31
N ARG A 83 -3.12 1.66 0.86
CA ARG A 83 -4.41 1.08 0.47
C ARG A 83 -5.37 0.91 1.63
N PHE A 84 -4.88 0.48 2.78
CA PHE A 84 -5.72 0.34 3.97
C PHE A 84 -6.29 1.70 4.39
N SER A 85 -5.52 2.76 4.20
CA SER A 85 -5.88 4.13 4.57
C SER A 85 -6.66 4.89 3.49
N THR A 86 -6.97 4.27 2.35
CA THR A 86 -7.66 4.93 1.23
C THR A 86 -8.79 4.07 0.63
N PRO A 87 -9.77 4.69 -0.06
CA PRO A 87 -10.80 3.92 -0.74
C PRO A 87 -10.22 2.96 -1.81
N PRO A 88 -10.89 1.82 -2.10
CA PRO A 88 -10.38 0.79 -3.03
C PRO A 88 -10.04 1.29 -4.45
N ASN A 89 -10.66 2.39 -4.89
CA ASN A 89 -10.48 2.97 -6.22
C ASN A 89 -9.40 4.06 -6.29
N THR A 90 -8.52 4.12 -5.28
CA THR A 90 -7.45 5.13 -5.22
C THR A 90 -6.19 4.64 -5.90
N ILE A 91 -5.71 3.43 -5.55
CA ILE A 91 -4.49 2.82 -6.10
C ILE A 91 -4.82 1.52 -6.78
N ILE A 92 -4.56 1.43 -8.09
CA ILE A 92 -4.68 0.19 -8.84
C ILE A 92 -3.35 -0.56 -8.93
N THR A 93 -3.45 -1.88 -8.94
CA THR A 93 -2.34 -2.75 -9.33
C THR A 93 -2.71 -3.44 -10.62
N TYR A 94 -1.84 -3.37 -11.61
CA TYR A 94 -2.02 -4.08 -12.87
C TYR A 94 -0.69 -4.61 -13.37
N ARG A 95 -0.76 -5.56 -14.30
CA ARG A 95 0.42 -6.15 -14.95
C ARG A 95 0.33 -5.91 -16.44
N VAL A 96 1.45 -5.56 -17.04
CA VAL A 96 1.59 -5.56 -18.50
C VAL A 96 2.23 -6.89 -18.89
N LYS A 97 1.68 -7.55 -19.91
CA LYS A 97 2.04 -8.92 -20.31
C LYS A 97 3.54 -9.13 -20.47
N GLU A 98 4.25 -8.11 -20.94
CA GLU A 98 5.69 -8.16 -21.28
C GLU A 98 6.62 -8.04 -20.06
N GLU A 99 6.18 -7.40 -18.97
CA GLU A 99 7.06 -7.08 -17.83
C GLU A 99 6.98 -8.08 -16.67
N GLY A 100 5.90 -8.87 -16.60
CA GLY A 100 5.67 -9.89 -15.56
C GLY A 100 5.44 -9.34 -14.13
N LEU A 101 5.96 -8.15 -13.81
CA LEU A 101 5.89 -7.53 -12.50
C LEU A 101 4.68 -6.60 -12.35
N PRO A 102 4.15 -6.44 -11.12
CA PRO A 102 3.07 -5.52 -10.85
C PRO A 102 3.53 -4.07 -10.97
N ARG A 103 2.65 -3.24 -11.53
CA ARG A 103 2.70 -1.79 -11.47
C ARG A 103 1.65 -1.29 -10.49
N TYR A 104 2.00 -0.26 -9.75
CA TYR A 104 1.14 0.43 -8.80
C TYR A 104 0.92 1.85 -9.30
N GLY A 105 -0.32 2.29 -9.35
CA GLY A 105 -0.58 3.64 -9.82
C GLY A 105 -1.85 4.23 -9.26
N VAL A 106 -1.82 5.54 -9.06
CA VAL A 106 -2.96 6.31 -8.57
C VAL A 106 -3.92 6.61 -9.71
N ILE A 107 -5.19 6.22 -9.54
CA ILE A 107 -6.25 6.63 -10.47
C ILE A 107 -6.38 8.14 -10.38
N LYS A 108 -6.16 8.82 -11.51
CA LYS A 108 -6.18 10.27 -11.61
C LYS A 108 -7.59 10.79 -11.41
N SER A 109 -7.81 11.43 -10.28
CA SER A 109 -9.01 12.20 -9.95
C SER A 109 -8.62 13.22 -8.89
N SER A 110 -9.16 14.43 -8.96
CA SER A 110 -8.96 15.47 -7.94
C SER A 110 -9.34 14.97 -6.55
N LYS A 111 -10.38 14.12 -6.46
CA LYS A 111 -10.75 13.46 -5.19
C LYS A 111 -9.66 12.53 -4.67
N ASN A 112 -9.10 11.69 -5.53
CA ASN A 112 -8.08 10.71 -5.13
C ASN A 112 -6.74 11.39 -4.79
N ILE A 113 -6.38 12.43 -5.54
CA ILE A 113 -5.18 13.23 -5.26
C ILE A 113 -5.30 13.87 -3.87
N LYS A 114 -6.42 14.56 -3.61
CA LYS A 114 -6.65 15.19 -2.30
C LYS A 114 -6.61 14.17 -1.15
N LEU A 115 -7.25 13.01 -1.31
CA LEU A 115 -7.23 11.95 -0.30
C LEU A 115 -5.82 11.47 0.03
N LEU A 116 -4.95 11.37 -0.99
CA LEU A 116 -3.57 10.95 -0.81
C LEU A 116 -2.69 12.06 -0.23
N GLU A 117 -2.98 13.32 -0.54
CA GLU A 117 -2.36 14.49 0.10
C GLU A 117 -2.73 14.57 1.60
N ASP A 118 -4.02 14.42 1.92
CA ASP A 118 -4.48 14.39 3.32
C ASP A 118 -3.84 13.21 4.07
N LEU A 119 -3.66 12.05 3.41
CA LEU A 119 -2.95 10.91 3.99
C LEU A 119 -1.46 11.19 4.19
N ARG A 120 -0.82 11.87 3.24
CA ARG A 120 0.59 12.27 3.31
C ARG A 120 0.83 13.13 4.55
N ASP A 121 -0.03 14.11 4.79
CA ASP A 121 0.08 15.01 5.94
C ASP A 121 -0.12 14.24 7.26
N ARG A 122 -1.06 13.29 7.30
CA ARG A 122 -1.27 12.40 8.46
C ARG A 122 -0.07 11.50 8.75
N ILE A 123 0.55 10.93 7.71
CA ILE A 123 1.77 10.10 7.86
C ILE A 123 2.93 10.97 8.37
N LEU A 124 3.08 12.17 7.82
CA LEU A 124 4.11 13.12 8.26
C LEU A 124 3.93 13.47 9.74
N GLU A 125 2.71 13.81 10.16
CA GLU A 125 2.40 14.10 11.57
C GLU A 125 2.72 12.91 12.49
N HIS A 126 2.39 11.69 12.06
CA HIS A 126 2.70 10.46 12.82
C HIS A 126 4.21 10.24 12.99
N ILE A 127 4.99 10.43 11.91
CA ILE A 127 6.45 10.31 11.95
C ILE A 127 7.04 11.36 12.88
N SER A 128 6.63 12.64 12.76
CA SER A 128 7.12 13.72 13.63
C SER A 128 6.88 13.45 15.11
N LYS A 129 5.67 13.01 15.49
CA LYS A 129 5.35 12.64 16.88
C LYS A 129 6.20 11.48 17.40
N THR A 130 6.48 10.50 16.54
CA THR A 130 7.30 9.35 16.89
C THR A 130 8.76 9.75 17.15
N ASP A 131 9.28 10.71 16.41
CA ASP A 131 10.65 11.21 16.57
C ASP A 131 10.80 12.12 17.80
N GLU A 132 9.80 12.97 18.10
CA GLU A 132 9.73 13.75 19.34
C GLU A 132 9.68 12.87 20.59
N ALA A 133 8.90 11.78 20.54
CA ALA A 133 8.81 10.81 21.63
C ALA A 133 10.16 10.12 21.89
N LYS A 134 10.91 9.77 20.84
CA LYS A 134 12.26 9.19 20.97
C LYS A 134 13.27 10.19 21.54
N SER A 135 13.16 11.46 21.15
CA SER A 135 14.07 12.51 21.60
C SER A 135 13.86 12.89 23.08
N SER A 136 12.66 12.66 23.62
CA SER A 136 12.30 12.96 25.01
C SER A 136 12.71 11.86 26.02
N ILE A 137 13.23 10.73 25.54
CA ILE A 137 13.68 9.59 26.37
C ILE A 137 15.20 9.65 26.64
N TYR A 138 15.89 10.64 26.08
CA TYR A 138 17.30 10.97 26.32
C TYR A 138 17.44 12.34 27.00
#